data_AF-A0A381SVA2-F1
#
_entry.id   AF-A0A381SVA2-F1
#
_cell.length_a   1.000
_cell.length_b   1.000
_cell.length_c   1.000
_cell.angle_alpha   90.00
_cell.angle_beta   90.00
_cell.angle_gamma   90.00
#
_symmetry.space_group_name_H-M   'P 1'
#
loop_
_entity.id
_entity.type
_entity.pdbx_description
1 polymer ?
#
loop_
_entity_poly.entity_id
_entity_poly.type
_entity_poly.pdbx_seq_one_letter_code
_entity_poly.pdbx_strand_id
1 'polypeptide(L)' 'MVLTIEPGIYISSKNKQVEKKWRGIGIRIEDDILVKKNGNEILTHKLPKEIDDIESIMANH' A
#
# COMPACT_ATOMS: atom_id res chain seq x y z
N MET A 1 14.34 -16.92 1.58
CA MET A 1 14.64 -15.51 1.23
C MET A 1 13.51 -14.67 1.78
N VAL A 2 13.82 -13.50 2.33
CA VAL A 2 12.82 -12.51 2.77
C VAL A 2 13.05 -11.24 1.95
N LEU A 3 11.97 -10.63 1.46
CA LEU A 3 11.99 -9.38 0.69
C LEU A 3 10.70 -8.59 0.90
N THR A 4 10.73 -7.30 0.59
CA THR A 4 9.55 -6.44 0.55
C THR A 4 8.84 -6.56 -0.79
N ILE A 5 7.52 -6.35 -0.78
CA ILE A 5 6.72 -6.06 -1.98
C ILE A 5 6.01 -4.73 -1.74
N GLU A 6 6.45 -3.69 -2.43
CA GLU A 6 6.17 -2.29 -2.05
C GLU A 6 5.77 -1.35 -3.20
N PRO A 7 4.74 -1.68 -4.01
CA PRO A 7 4.30 -0.81 -5.10
C PRO A 7 3.82 0.57 -4.57
N GLY A 8 4.18 1.62 -5.31
CA GLY A 8 3.75 2.99 -4.99
C GLY A 8 3.46 3.85 -6.21
N ILE A 9 2.52 4.78 -6.05
CA ILE A 9 2.14 5.79 -7.04
C ILE A 9 2.29 7.16 -6.40
N TYR A 10 3.03 8.04 -7.08
CA TYR A 10 3.33 9.39 -6.60
C TYR A 10 3.02 10.41 -7.69
N ILE A 11 2.03 11.26 -7.45
CA ILE A 11 1.59 12.27 -8.42
C ILE A 11 2.06 13.63 -7.94
N SER A 12 3.04 14.21 -8.64
CA SER A 12 3.51 15.56 -8.33
C SER A 12 2.36 16.57 -8.33
N SER A 13 2.35 17.48 -7.35
CA SER A 13 1.43 18.62 -7.29
C SER A 13 1.51 19.51 -8.55
N LYS A 14 2.66 19.48 -9.25
CA LYS A 14 2.92 20.23 -10.48
C LYS A 14 2.57 19.47 -11.76
N ASN A 15 2.14 18.21 -11.68
CA ASN A 15 1.83 17.40 -12.87
C ASN A 15 0.53 17.88 -13.54
N LYS A 16 0.65 18.66 -14.62
CA LYS A 16 -0.49 19.21 -15.36
C LYS A 16 -1.19 18.21 -16.28
N GLN A 17 -0.61 17.02 -16.52
CA GLN A 17 -1.16 15.97 -17.39
C GLN A 17 -2.19 15.08 -16.69
N VAL A 18 -2.33 15.20 -15.36
CA VAL A 18 -3.30 14.47 -14.54
C VAL A 18 -4.36 15.43 -14.01
N GLU A 19 -5.60 14.97 -13.81
CA GLU A 19 -6.66 15.75 -13.17
C GLU A 19 -6.24 16.35 -11.82
N LYS A 20 -6.70 17.57 -11.52
CA LYS A 20 -6.28 18.33 -10.31
C LYS A 20 -6.54 17.56 -9.01
N LYS A 21 -7.62 16.77 -8.94
CA LYS A 21 -8.02 16.01 -7.74
C LYS A 21 -6.99 14.94 -7.31
N TRP A 22 -6.15 14.46 -8.23
CA TRP A 22 -5.14 13.43 -7.94
C TRP A 22 -3.75 14.00 -7.64
N ARG A 23 -3.52 15.29 -7.86
CA ARG A 23 -2.19 15.90 -7.75
C ARG A 23 -1.80 16.08 -6.29
N GLY A 24 -0.53 15.80 -5.98
CA GLY A 24 0.00 15.87 -4.62
C GLY A 24 -0.25 14.63 -3.77
N ILE A 25 -0.91 13.61 -4.33
CA ILE A 25 -1.15 12.33 -3.66
C ILE A 25 0.03 11.39 -3.90
N GLY A 26 0.54 10.81 -2.82
CA GLY A 26 1.52 9.74 -2.83
C GLY A 26 1.04 8.58 -1.96
N ILE A 27 1.00 7.38 -2.53
CA ILE A 27 0.54 6.16 -1.85
C ILE A 27 1.55 5.05 -2.11
N ARG A 28 1.90 4.30 -1.08
CA ARG A 28 2.67 3.04 -1.15
C ARG A 28 2.05 2.06 -0.17
N ILE A 29 1.89 0.82 -0.60
CA ILE A 29 1.48 -0.31 0.26
C ILE A 29 2.62 -1.30 0.22
N GLU A 30 3.04 -1.78 1.39
CA GLU A 30 4.25 -2.58 1.54
C GLU A 30 3.99 -3.75 2.51
N ASP A 31 4.46 -4.93 2.11
CA ASP A 31 4.48 -6.13 2.95
C ASP A 31 5.84 -6.83 2.90
N ASP A 32 6.21 -7.46 4.01
CA ASP A 32 7.36 -8.36 4.11
C ASP A 32 6.95 -9.79 3.72
N ILE A 33 7.67 -10.38 2.77
CA ILE A 33 7.35 -11.67 2.18
C ILE A 33 8.47 -12.68 2.42
N LEU A 34 8.12 -13.83 3.00
CA LEU A 34 8.96 -15.02 3.05
C LEU A 34 8.69 -15.91 1.82
N VAL A 35 9.69 -16.05 0.94
CA VAL A 35 9.62 -16.98 -0.20
C VAL A 35 9.78 -18.42 0.27
N LYS A 36 8.83 -19.28 -0.10
CA LYS A 36 8.81 -20.72 0.20
C LYS A 36 8.99 -21.53 -1.08
N LYS A 37 9.19 -22.85 -0.94
CA LYS A 37 9.31 -23.77 -2.09
C LYS A 37 8.11 -23.71 -3.04
N ASN A 38 6.90 -23.63 -2.48
CA ASN A 38 5.63 -23.61 -3.22
C ASN A 38 4.81 -22.35 -2.83
N GLY A 39 5.31 -21.16 -3.16
CA GLY A 39 4.60 -19.89 -2.92
C GLY A 39 5.31 -19.01 -1.90
N ASN A 40 4.54 -18.25 -1.11
CA ASN A 40 5.06 -17.29 -0.15
C ASN A 40 4.21 -17.22 1.13
N GLU A 41 4.75 -16.56 2.14
CA GLU A 41 4.02 -16.15 3.34
C GLU A 41 4.21 -14.65 3.55
N ILE A 42 3.10 -13.95 3.81
CA ILE A 42 3.08 -12.53 4.14
C ILE A 42 3.30 -12.39 5.65
N LEU A 43 4.45 -11.87 6.07
CA LEU A 43 4.84 -11.77 7.47
C LEU A 43 4.10 -10.62 8.19
N THR A 44 3.73 -9.58 7.46
CA THR A 44 3.06 -8.36 7.94
C THR A 44 1.55 -8.34 7.70
N HIS A 45 0.94 -9.49 7.39
CA HIS A 45 -0.48 -9.60 7.03
C HIS A 45 -1.48 -9.10 8.07
N LYS A 46 -1.06 -8.89 9.32
CA LYS A 46 -1.93 -8.43 10.41
C LYS A 46 -2.27 -6.94 10.33
N LEU A 47 -1.52 -6.15 9.57
CA LEU A 47 -1.83 -4.74 9.36
C LEU A 47 -2.96 -4.61 8.32
N PRO A 48 -4.01 -3.82 8.60
CA PRO A 48 -5.07 -3.54 7.64
C PRO A 48 -4.49 -2.78 6.45
N LYS A 49 -4.88 -3.20 5.24
CA LYS A 49 -4.50 -2.54 3.98
C LYS A 49 -5.62 -2.42 2.97
N GLU A 50 -6.72 -3.15 3.18
CA GLU A 50 -7.96 -2.96 2.44
C GLU A 50 -8.67 -1.69 2.93
N ILE A 51 -9.40 -1.03 2.02
CA ILE A 51 -10.06 0.25 2.29
C ILE A 51 -11.02 0.12 3.47
N ASP A 52 -11.92 -0.86 3.41
CA ASP A 52 -12.95 -1.08 4.44
C ASP A 52 -12.34 -1.35 5.83
N ASP A 53 -11.24 -2.12 5.89
CA ASP A 53 -10.56 -2.43 7.14
C ASP A 53 -9.92 -1.18 7.77
N ILE A 54 -9.27 -0.35 6.94
CA ILE A 54 -8.66 0.91 7.39
C ILE A 54 -9.75 1.87 7.86
N GLU A 55 -10.80 2.08 7.06
CA GLU A 55 -11.89 3.00 7.39
C GLU A 55 -12.61 2.57 8.67
N SER A 56 -12.86 1.26 8.84
CA SER A 56 -13.46 0.69 10.07
C SER A 56 -12.61 0.97 11.30
N ILE A 57 -11.28 0.79 11.23
CA ILE A 57 -10.38 1.06 12.35
C ILE A 57 -10.32 2.56 12.66
N MET A 58 -10.27 3.42 11.64
CA MET A 58 -10.24 4.87 11.81
C MET A 58 -11.54 5.44 12.40
N ALA A 59 -12.69 4.86 12.07
CA ALA A 59 -13.99 5.34 12.54
C ALA A 59 -14.29 4.95 14.00
N ASN A 60 -13.64 3.89 14.52
CA ASN A 60 -13.87 3.35 15.87
C ASN A 60 -12.88 3.87 16.93
N HIS A 61 -12.02 4.82 16.56
CA HIS A 61 -11.07 5.51 17.45
C HIS A 61 -11.44 6.99 17.61
#